data_AF-A0A2S9XT86-F1
#
_entry.id   AF-A0A2S9XT86-F1
#
_cell.length_a   1.000
_cell.length_b   1.000
_cell.length_c   1.000
_cell.angle_alpha   90.00
_cell.angle_beta   90.00
_cell.angle_gamma   90.00
#
_symmetry.space_group_name_H-M   'P 1'
#
loop_
_entity.id
_entity.type
_entity.pdbx_description
1 polymer ?
#
loop_
_entity_poly.entity_id
_entity_poly.type
_entity_poly.pdbx_seq_one_letter_code
_entity_poly.pdbx_strand_id
1 'polypeptide(L)'
;MALDELLRALQRGEPGAEQHLFRQLRVELLPFFAKRVEASDVDDLTQQTLEIVALELQGFGSTGPASFRSFVFVIAHNRLMNHQKAKRRRPARTRTPLDVWWVRHEWSPEECTTMHERSTLFRAAMAAIKTRYRQALESRLRDEDPRVLAEAEGIDVGTVRTRVHRAIAMVSAEIEARRRTEREGTPT
;
A
#
# COMPACT_ATOMS: atom_id res chain seq x y z
N MET A 1 9.79 -17.56 -1.95
CA MET A 1 8.33 -17.72 -1.98
C MET A 1 7.70 -16.34 -2.07
N ALA A 2 6.68 -16.17 -2.91
CA ALA A 2 5.97 -14.91 -3.00
C ALA A 2 5.12 -14.67 -1.74
N LEU A 3 4.93 -13.42 -1.31
CA LEU A 3 4.10 -13.12 -0.13
C LEU A 3 2.66 -13.67 -0.26
N ASP A 4 2.08 -13.66 -1.47
CA ASP A 4 0.77 -14.26 -1.75
C ASP A 4 0.77 -15.79 -1.62
N GLU A 5 1.90 -16.45 -1.77
CA GLU A 5 2.05 -17.90 -1.55
C GLU A 5 2.11 -18.23 -0.05
N LEU A 6 2.85 -17.43 0.71
CA LEU A 6 2.89 -17.52 2.18
C LEU A 6 1.54 -17.22 2.82
N LEU A 7 0.80 -16.24 2.29
CA LEU A 7 -0.58 -15.97 2.71
C LEU A 7 -1.48 -17.18 2.42
N ARG A 8 -1.38 -17.79 1.23
CA ARG A 8 -2.15 -18.99 0.89
C ARG A 8 -1.79 -20.19 1.75
N ALA A 9 -0.52 -20.35 2.12
CA ALA A 9 -0.09 -21.38 3.08
C ALA A 9 -0.71 -21.15 4.46
N LEU A 10 -0.73 -19.90 4.92
CA LEU A 10 -1.37 -19.52 6.18
C LEU A 10 -2.88 -19.78 6.17
N GLN A 11 -3.57 -19.40 5.09
CA GLN A 11 -5.01 -19.65 4.92
C GLN A 11 -5.36 -21.14 4.87
N ARG A 12 -4.42 -21.99 4.45
CA ARG A 12 -4.54 -23.46 4.49
C ARG A 12 -4.19 -24.07 5.85
N GLY A 13 -3.80 -23.25 6.83
CA GLY A 13 -3.42 -23.70 8.17
C GLY A 13 -2.05 -24.39 8.24
N GLU A 14 -1.16 -24.14 7.27
CA GLU A 14 0.16 -24.77 7.27
C GLU A 14 0.99 -24.34 8.49
N PRO A 15 1.61 -25.27 9.22
CA PRO A 15 2.36 -24.97 10.42
C PRO A 15 3.56 -24.05 10.11
N GLY A 16 3.67 -22.96 10.87
CA GLY A 16 4.74 -21.98 10.72
C GLY A 16 4.58 -21.03 9.52
N ALA A 17 3.52 -21.11 8.72
CA ALA A 17 3.28 -20.19 7.60
C ALA A 17 3.18 -18.73 8.05
N GLU A 18 2.53 -18.49 9.20
CA GLU A 18 2.43 -17.17 9.81
C GLU A 18 3.82 -16.59 10.12
N GLN A 19 4.65 -17.35 10.83
CA GLN A 19 5.99 -16.91 11.20
C GLN A 19 6.88 -16.65 9.98
N HIS A 20 6.77 -17.47 8.94
CA HIS A 20 7.46 -17.24 7.67
C HIS A 20 6.97 -15.98 6.97
N LEU A 21 5.66 -15.74 6.95
CA LEU A 21 5.07 -14.55 6.36
C LEU A 21 5.57 -13.28 7.05
N PHE A 22 5.47 -13.20 8.36
CA PHE A 22 5.92 -12.03 9.13
C PHE A 22 7.42 -11.79 9.03
N ARG A 23 8.23 -12.85 8.99
CA ARG A 23 9.68 -12.73 8.74
C ARG A 23 9.96 -12.12 7.38
N GLN A 24 9.28 -12.58 6.33
CA GLN A 24 9.44 -12.07 4.98
C GLN A 24 8.98 -10.61 4.87
N LEU A 25 7.83 -10.27 5.48
CA LEU A 25 7.34 -8.90 5.53
C LEU A 25 8.35 -7.97 6.21
N ARG A 26 8.95 -8.39 7.33
CA ARG A 26 9.97 -7.58 8.02
C ARG A 26 11.21 -7.33 7.15
N VAL A 27 11.68 -8.33 6.41
CA VAL A 27 12.81 -8.18 5.47
C VAL A 27 12.53 -7.13 4.40
N GLU A 28 11.27 -7.00 3.96
CA GLU A 28 10.89 -6.03 2.95
C GLU A 28 10.59 -4.62 3.51
N LEU A 29 10.01 -4.54 4.71
CA LEU A 29 9.62 -3.27 5.35
C LEU A 29 10.79 -2.50 5.95
N LEU A 30 11.77 -3.18 6.55
CA LEU A 30 12.95 -2.55 7.14
C LEU A 30 13.69 -1.62 6.15
N PRO A 31 14.12 -2.08 4.95
CA PRO A 31 14.78 -1.21 3.99
C PRO A 31 13.85 -0.14 3.41
N PHE A 32 12.54 -0.39 3.35
CA PHE A 32 11.56 0.61 2.91
C PHE A 32 11.55 1.82 3.85
N PHE A 33 11.42 1.59 5.17
CA PHE A 33 11.42 2.65 6.18
C PHE A 33 12.81 3.26 6.38
N ALA A 34 13.88 2.45 6.44
CA ALA A 34 15.24 2.94 6.64
C ALA A 34 15.70 3.98 5.59
N LYS A 35 15.17 3.91 4.36
CA LYS A 35 15.44 4.92 3.32
C LYS A 35 14.72 6.27 3.54
N ARG A 36 13.79 6.37 4.49
CA ARG A 36 12.78 7.43 4.56
C ARG A 36 12.59 8.07 5.93
N VAL A 37 13.03 7.41 7.00
CA VAL A 37 12.95 7.90 8.39
C VAL A 37 14.29 7.75 9.11
N GLU A 38 14.40 8.32 10.32
CA GLU A 38 15.59 8.15 11.15
C GLU A 38 15.66 6.71 11.66
N ALA A 39 16.86 6.19 11.90
CA ALA A 39 17.07 4.81 12.35
C ALA A 39 16.25 4.46 13.60
N SER A 40 16.03 5.42 14.50
CA SER A 40 15.22 5.26 15.71
C SER A 40 13.74 4.97 15.45
N ASP A 41 13.20 5.35 14.29
CA ASP A 41 11.79 5.17 13.96
C ASP A 41 11.52 3.92 13.11
N VAL A 42 12.56 3.29 12.56
CA VAL A 42 12.43 2.20 11.58
C VAL A 42 11.74 0.99 12.18
N ASP A 43 12.21 0.53 13.34
CA ASP A 43 11.65 -0.67 13.99
C ASP A 43 10.22 -0.43 14.46
N ASP A 44 9.93 0.75 15.01
CA ASP A 44 8.58 1.13 15.47
C ASP A 44 7.57 1.15 14.30
N LEU A 45 7.89 1.83 13.20
CA LEU A 45 7.01 1.88 12.03
C LEU A 45 6.84 0.51 11.36
N THR A 46 7.89 -0.31 11.39
CA THR A 46 7.81 -1.70 10.92
C THR A 46 6.84 -2.50 11.77
N GLN A 47 6.97 -2.43 13.10
CA GLN A 47 6.11 -3.16 14.03
C GLN A 47 4.65 -2.72 13.90
N GLN A 48 4.36 -1.42 13.90
CA GLN A 48 3.00 -0.89 13.72
C GLN A 48 2.36 -1.32 12.39
N THR A 49 3.16 -1.48 11.33
CA THR A 49 2.69 -1.99 10.05
C THR A 49 2.32 -3.46 10.15
N LEU A 50 3.18 -4.29 10.77
CA LEU A 50 2.93 -5.72 10.96
C LEU A 50 1.71 -5.97 11.85
N GLU A 51 1.49 -5.17 12.89
CA GLU A 51 0.31 -5.26 13.77
C GLU A 51 -1.00 -5.07 12.99
N ILE A 52 -1.08 -4.08 12.10
CA ILE A 52 -2.27 -3.92 11.23
C ILE A 52 -2.40 -5.12 10.29
N VAL A 53 -1.30 -5.54 9.66
CA VAL A 53 -1.33 -6.67 8.74
C VAL A 53 -1.84 -7.94 9.43
N ALA A 54 -1.49 -8.16 10.70
CA ALA A 54 -2.00 -9.27 11.50
C ALA A 54 -3.52 -9.22 11.72
N LEU A 55 -4.06 -8.04 12.02
CA LEU A 55 -5.50 -7.84 12.22
C LEU A 55 -6.30 -8.08 10.93
N GLU A 56 -5.72 -7.70 9.80
CA GLU A 56 -6.35 -7.75 8.47
C GLU A 56 -6.16 -9.10 7.77
N LEU A 57 -5.28 -9.95 8.32
CA LEU A 57 -4.79 -11.17 7.69
C LEU A 57 -5.90 -12.19 7.43
N GLN A 58 -6.78 -12.36 8.41
CA GLN A 58 -7.83 -13.38 8.39
C GLN A 58 -8.94 -13.06 7.37
N GLY A 59 -9.17 -11.79 7.06
CA GLY A 59 -10.17 -11.33 6.11
C GLY A 59 -9.64 -11.05 4.70
N PHE A 60 -8.35 -11.29 4.44
CA PHE A 60 -7.75 -10.90 3.18
C PHE A 60 -8.14 -11.82 2.02
N GLY A 61 -9.05 -11.35 1.16
CA GLY A 61 -9.31 -11.93 -0.16
C GLY A 61 -8.29 -11.47 -1.21
N SER A 62 -7.52 -12.40 -1.78
CA SER A 62 -6.60 -12.09 -2.89
C SER A 62 -7.39 -11.74 -4.15
N THR A 63 -7.12 -10.57 -4.74
CA THR A 63 -7.81 -10.08 -5.94
C THR A 63 -6.94 -10.19 -7.21
N GLY A 64 -5.78 -10.84 -7.08
CA GLY A 64 -4.82 -11.04 -8.17
C GLY A 64 -3.38 -11.21 -7.68
N PRO A 65 -2.42 -11.40 -8.61
CA PRO A 65 -1.00 -11.50 -8.29
C PRO A 65 -0.51 -10.25 -7.54
N ALA A 66 0.36 -10.42 -6.54
CA ALA A 66 0.95 -9.34 -5.73
C ALA A 66 -0.05 -8.49 -4.92
N SER A 67 -1.35 -8.83 -4.90
CA SER A 67 -2.37 -8.04 -4.22
C SER A 67 -2.12 -7.91 -2.72
N PHE A 68 -1.60 -8.95 -2.06
CA PHE A 68 -1.27 -8.90 -0.64
C PHE A 68 -0.07 -8.01 -0.35
N ARG A 69 0.99 -8.13 -1.15
CA ARG A 69 2.17 -7.27 -1.05
C ARG A 69 1.81 -5.80 -1.25
N SER A 70 1.02 -5.49 -2.27
CA SER A 70 0.52 -4.13 -2.54
C SER A 70 -0.24 -3.56 -1.34
N PHE A 71 -1.11 -4.36 -0.72
CA PHE A 71 -1.83 -3.98 0.49
C PHE A 71 -0.90 -3.67 1.68
N VAL A 72 0.12 -4.49 1.92
CA VAL A 72 1.13 -4.23 2.97
C VAL A 72 1.84 -2.89 2.74
N PHE A 73 2.30 -2.64 1.51
CA PHE A 73 3.02 -1.41 1.19
C PHE A 73 2.14 -0.17 1.21
N VAL A 74 0.83 -0.32 0.97
CA VAL A 74 -0.14 0.73 1.27
C VAL A 74 -0.09 1.04 2.76
N ILE A 75 -0.32 0.08 3.66
CA ILE A 75 -0.25 0.32 5.11
C ILE A 75 1.07 0.98 5.51
N ALA A 76 2.19 0.50 4.99
CA ALA A 76 3.52 1.04 5.29
C ALA A 76 3.66 2.51 4.86
N HIS A 77 3.19 2.86 3.65
CA HIS A 77 3.20 4.24 3.16
C HIS A 77 2.32 5.15 4.03
N ASN A 78 1.21 4.64 4.54
CA ASN A 78 0.29 5.38 5.40
C ASN A 78 0.96 5.72 6.72
N ARG A 79 1.61 4.73 7.34
CA ARG A 79 2.37 4.89 8.58
C ARG A 79 3.49 5.90 8.40
N LEU A 80 4.22 5.82 7.29
CA LEU A 80 5.23 6.80 6.94
C LEU A 80 4.66 8.22 6.84
N MET A 81 3.56 8.42 6.13
CA MET A 81 2.95 9.75 5.95
C MET A 81 2.47 10.33 7.28
N ASN A 82 1.85 9.52 8.14
CA ASN A 82 1.42 9.92 9.48
C ASN A 82 2.63 10.31 10.35
N HIS A 83 3.68 9.49 10.34
CA HIS A 83 4.92 9.76 11.05
C HIS A 83 5.56 11.09 10.59
N GLN A 84 5.65 11.30 9.27
CA GLN A 84 6.18 12.55 8.70
C GLN A 84 5.30 13.76 9.02
N LYS A 85 3.97 13.60 9.10
CA LYS A 85 3.05 14.67 9.52
C LYS A 85 3.26 15.02 10.99
N ALA A 86 3.37 14.02 11.87
CA ALA A 86 3.62 14.20 13.30
C ALA A 86 4.99 14.87 13.56
N LYS A 87 6.03 14.52 12.80
CA LYS A 87 7.35 15.18 12.87
C LYS A 87 7.37 16.58 12.25
N ARG A 88 6.38 16.98 11.42
CA ARG A 88 6.35 18.29 10.76
C ARG A 88 5.82 19.41 11.66
N ARG A 89 6.69 19.85 12.56
CA ARG A 89 6.91 21.27 12.94
C ARG A 89 8.06 21.93 12.14
N ARG A 90 8.57 21.30 11.06
CA ARG A 90 9.71 21.77 10.24
C ARG A 90 9.41 21.70 8.72
N PRO A 91 9.98 22.59 7.87
CA PRO A 91 9.51 22.83 6.51
C PRO A 91 9.87 21.73 5.50
N ALA A 92 9.05 21.70 4.44
CA ALA A 92 8.91 20.64 3.45
C ALA A 92 10.20 20.25 2.73
N ARG A 93 10.52 18.95 2.73
CA ARG A 93 11.16 18.33 1.57
C ARG A 93 10.07 17.75 0.67
N THR A 94 10.30 17.87 -0.62
CA THR A 94 9.41 17.73 -1.77
C THR A 94 8.39 16.59 -1.67
N ARG A 95 7.09 16.93 -1.63
CA ARG A 95 5.99 15.96 -1.70
C ARG A 95 5.74 15.54 -3.15
N THR A 96 5.65 14.25 -3.42
CA THR A 96 5.15 13.75 -4.70
C THR A 96 3.62 13.86 -4.77
N PRO A 97 2.98 13.83 -5.96
CA PRO A 97 1.52 13.83 -6.07
C PRO A 97 0.82 12.68 -5.31
N LEU A 98 1.49 11.53 -5.14
CA LEU A 98 1.00 10.43 -4.31
C LEU A 98 1.03 10.80 -2.83
N ASP A 99 2.10 11.43 -2.36
CA ASP A 99 2.21 11.94 -0.99
C ASP A 99 1.18 13.06 -0.73
N VAL A 100 0.91 13.90 -1.73
CA VAL A 100 -0.14 14.92 -1.65
C VAL A 100 -1.52 14.26 -1.61
N TRP A 101 -1.81 13.25 -2.43
CA TRP A 101 -3.09 12.54 -2.39
C TRP A 101 -3.33 11.85 -1.04
N TRP A 102 -2.29 11.21 -0.50
CA TRP A 102 -2.27 10.58 0.82
C TRP A 102 -2.48 11.59 1.96
N VAL A 103 -1.87 12.76 1.86
CA VAL A 103 -1.93 13.82 2.89
C VAL A 103 -3.22 14.64 2.82
N ARG A 104 -3.75 14.90 1.62
CA ARG A 104 -4.85 15.85 1.39
C ARG A 104 -6.22 15.30 1.84
N HIS A 105 -6.29 14.00 2.13
CA HIS A 105 -7.45 13.38 2.76
C HIS A 105 -7.24 13.36 4.27
N GLU A 106 -7.71 14.42 4.95
CA GLU A 106 -7.69 14.57 6.41
C GLU A 106 -8.17 13.31 7.13
N TRP A 107 -7.44 12.85 8.14
CA TRP A 107 -7.97 11.89 9.12
C TRP A 107 -7.75 12.35 10.57
N SER A 108 -8.86 12.21 11.29
CA SER A 108 -9.09 12.33 12.73
C SER A 108 -8.82 10.97 13.44
N PRO A 109 -8.56 10.94 14.77
CA PRO A 109 -8.08 9.78 15.54
C PRO A 109 -8.93 8.48 15.62
N GLU A 110 -10.01 8.33 14.86
CA GLU A 110 -10.80 7.08 14.80
C GLU A 110 -10.14 6.11 13.79
N GLU A 111 -9.07 5.44 14.21
CA GLU A 111 -8.02 4.97 13.28
C GLU A 111 -8.05 3.50 12.84
N CYS A 112 -8.73 2.55 13.49
CA CYS A 112 -8.67 1.13 13.07
C CYS A 112 -9.75 0.73 12.06
N THR A 113 -11.04 0.94 12.38
CA THR A 113 -12.17 0.64 11.47
C THR A 113 -12.01 1.38 10.15
N THR A 114 -11.63 2.65 10.22
CA THR A 114 -11.45 3.45 9.02
C THR A 114 -10.28 2.96 8.16
N MET A 115 -9.22 2.39 8.75
CA MET A 115 -8.11 1.80 7.98
C MET A 115 -8.47 0.50 7.27
N HIS A 116 -9.31 -0.35 7.88
CA HIS A 116 -9.88 -1.52 7.22
C HIS A 116 -10.69 -1.12 5.98
N GLU A 117 -11.62 -0.18 6.17
CA GLU A 117 -12.46 0.35 5.09
C GLU A 117 -11.64 0.96 3.96
N ARG A 118 -10.62 1.77 4.29
CA ARG A 118 -9.71 2.38 3.31
C ARG A 118 -8.90 1.35 2.55
N SER A 119 -8.39 0.35 3.24
CA SER A 119 -7.64 -0.73 2.61
C SER A 119 -8.52 -1.53 1.67
N THR A 120 -9.76 -1.81 2.08
CA THR A 120 -10.76 -2.47 1.25
C THR A 120 -11.12 -1.63 0.02
N LEU A 121 -11.38 -0.33 0.17
CA LEU A 121 -11.62 0.59 -0.95
C LEU A 121 -10.43 0.66 -1.90
N PHE A 122 -9.21 0.77 -1.37
CA PHE A 122 -7.99 0.83 -2.18
C PHE A 122 -7.76 -0.48 -2.96
N ARG A 123 -7.92 -1.64 -2.31
CA ARG A 123 -7.82 -2.96 -2.98
C ARG A 123 -8.84 -3.08 -4.10
N ALA A 124 -10.08 -2.71 -3.83
CA ALA A 124 -11.14 -2.77 -4.82
C ALA A 124 -10.86 -1.81 -6.00
N ALA A 125 -10.31 -0.63 -5.71
CA ALA A 125 -9.90 0.31 -6.74
C ALA A 125 -8.72 -0.17 -7.58
N MET A 126 -7.71 -0.75 -6.96
CA MET A 126 -6.59 -1.39 -7.65
C MET A 126 -7.07 -2.54 -8.54
N ALA A 127 -8.04 -3.34 -8.09
CA ALA A 127 -8.64 -4.41 -8.86
C ALA A 127 -9.45 -3.92 -10.07
N ALA A 128 -10.03 -2.71 -10.01
CA ALA A 128 -10.82 -2.13 -11.09
C ALA A 128 -9.99 -1.50 -12.23
N ILE A 129 -8.76 -1.06 -11.97
CA ILE A 129 -7.91 -0.44 -13.00
C ILE A 129 -7.22 -1.47 -13.91
N LYS A 130 -6.88 -1.07 -15.14
CA LYS A 130 -6.23 -1.94 -16.14
C LYS A 130 -4.87 -2.46 -15.62
N THR A 131 -4.57 -3.74 -15.89
CA THR A 131 -3.38 -4.46 -15.39
C THR A 131 -2.07 -3.70 -15.56
N ARG A 132 -1.80 -3.13 -16.73
CA ARG A 132 -0.56 -2.37 -17.01
C ARG A 132 -0.36 -1.13 -16.13
N TYR A 133 -1.45 -0.51 -15.66
CA TYR A 133 -1.39 0.64 -14.77
C TYR A 133 -1.25 0.17 -13.32
N ARG A 134 -1.93 -0.93 -12.96
CA ARG A 134 -1.77 -1.61 -11.68
C ARG A 134 -0.32 -1.99 -11.45
N GLN A 135 0.29 -2.75 -12.37
CA GLN A 135 1.69 -3.21 -12.29
C GLN A 135 2.68 -2.05 -12.10
N ALA A 136 2.50 -0.95 -12.84
CA ALA A 136 3.33 0.24 -12.68
C ALA A 136 3.20 0.86 -11.27
N LEU A 137 1.97 0.97 -10.76
CA LEU A 137 1.72 1.49 -9.41
C LEU A 137 2.24 0.56 -8.33
N GLU A 138 2.10 -0.76 -8.49
CA GLU A 138 2.65 -1.76 -7.56
C GLU A 138 4.18 -1.73 -7.52
N SER A 139 4.83 -1.61 -8.68
CA SER A 139 6.29 -1.40 -8.77
C SER A 139 6.72 -0.13 -8.05
N ARG A 140 5.96 0.97 -8.22
CA ARG A 140 6.21 2.23 -7.50
C ARG A 140 6.03 2.09 -5.98
N LEU A 141 4.99 1.40 -5.52
CA LEU A 141 4.71 1.16 -4.11
C LEU A 141 5.81 0.31 -3.45
N ARG A 142 6.39 -0.63 -4.20
CA ARG A 142 7.58 -1.41 -3.81
C ARG A 142 8.89 -0.61 -3.83
N ASP A 143 8.84 0.64 -4.28
CA ASP A 143 10.02 1.49 -4.49
C ASP A 143 11.09 0.85 -5.38
N GLU A 144 10.63 0.07 -6.36
CA GLU A 144 11.51 -0.53 -7.35
C GLU A 144 12.08 0.54 -8.27
N ASP A 145 13.29 0.30 -8.77
CA ASP A 145 13.84 1.13 -9.83
C ASP A 145 12.91 1.04 -11.07
N PRO A 146 12.38 2.16 -11.57
CA PRO A 146 11.56 2.18 -12.78
C PRO A 146 12.21 1.50 -14.00
N ARG A 147 13.53 1.37 -14.02
CA ARG A 147 14.29 0.64 -15.05
C ARG A 147 13.96 -0.85 -15.06
N VAL A 148 13.74 -1.47 -13.90
CA VAL A 148 13.43 -2.91 -13.80
C VAL A 148 12.12 -3.22 -14.51
N LEU A 149 11.08 -2.40 -14.29
CA LEU A 149 9.81 -2.57 -14.97
C LEU A 149 9.89 -2.21 -16.46
N ALA A 150 10.67 -1.17 -16.80
CA ALA A 150 10.91 -0.78 -18.18
C ALA A 150 11.56 -1.90 -19.00
N GLU A 151 12.60 -2.54 -18.45
CA GLU A 151 13.29 -3.68 -19.04
C GLU A 151 12.38 -4.90 -19.15
N ALA A 152 11.67 -5.25 -18.07
CA ALA A 152 10.78 -6.42 -18.04
C ALA A 152 9.64 -6.33 -19.06
N GLU A 153 9.16 -5.13 -19.38
CA GLU A 153 8.09 -4.90 -20.34
C GLU A 153 8.55 -4.42 -21.72
N GLY A 154 9.85 -4.19 -21.92
CA GLY A 154 10.39 -3.67 -23.18
C GLY A 154 9.89 -2.26 -23.52
N ILE A 155 9.73 -1.38 -22.52
CA ILE A 155 9.25 -0.01 -22.66
C ILE A 155 10.25 1.02 -22.14
N ASP A 156 10.05 2.30 -22.46
CA ASP A 156 10.87 3.39 -21.93
C ASP A 156 10.54 3.71 -20.44
N VAL A 157 11.56 4.14 -19.69
CA VAL A 157 11.43 4.53 -18.26
C VAL A 157 10.45 5.69 -18.08
N GLY A 158 10.41 6.64 -19.01
CA GLY A 158 9.41 7.70 -19.06
C GLY A 158 7.99 7.16 -19.17
N THR A 159 7.79 6.08 -19.94
CA THR A 159 6.49 5.40 -20.05
C THR A 159 6.06 4.78 -18.72
N VAL A 160 6.98 4.18 -17.97
CA VAL A 160 6.71 3.66 -16.60
C VAL A 160 6.21 4.80 -15.71
N ARG A 161 6.90 5.94 -15.70
CA ARG A 161 6.51 7.12 -14.90
C ARG A 161 5.12 7.64 -15.28
N THR A 162 4.83 7.73 -16.58
CA THR A 162 3.50 8.13 -17.06
C THR A 162 2.42 7.13 -16.64
N ARG A 163 2.70 5.82 -16.69
CA ARG A 163 1.76 4.79 -16.25
C ARG A 163 1.48 4.88 -14.76
N VAL A 164 2.50 5.11 -13.92
CA VAL A 164 2.33 5.37 -12.49
C VAL A 164 1.41 6.56 -12.26
N HIS A 165 1.67 7.69 -12.91
CA HIS A 165 0.84 8.89 -12.76
C HIS A 165 -0.63 8.62 -13.15
N ARG A 166 -0.86 7.94 -14.28
CA ARG A 166 -2.21 7.56 -14.72
C ARG A 166 -2.87 6.58 -13.76
N ALA A 167 -2.14 5.61 -13.25
CA ALA A 167 -2.64 4.63 -12.28
C ALA A 167 -3.14 5.31 -11.01
N ILE A 168 -2.38 6.28 -10.48
CA ILE A 168 -2.78 7.08 -9.31
C ILE A 168 -4.09 7.81 -9.61
N ALA A 169 -4.18 8.50 -10.75
CA ALA A 169 -5.41 9.22 -11.11
C ALA A 169 -6.63 8.28 -11.22
N MET A 170 -6.46 7.09 -11.80
CA MET A 170 -7.54 6.11 -11.95
C MET A 170 -7.99 5.54 -10.60
N VAL A 171 -7.04 5.17 -9.72
CA VAL A 171 -7.35 4.66 -8.37
C VAL A 171 -8.07 5.71 -7.54
N SER A 172 -7.61 6.96 -7.59
CA SER A 172 -8.26 8.07 -6.90
C SER A 172 -9.70 8.29 -7.36
N ALA A 173 -9.95 8.24 -8.67
CA ALA A 173 -11.29 8.40 -9.24
C ALA A 173 -12.22 7.24 -8.83
N GLU A 174 -11.71 6.02 -8.82
CA GLU A 174 -12.46 4.82 -8.45
C GLU A 174 -12.83 4.79 -6.95
N ILE A 175 -11.92 5.22 -6.07
CA ILE A 175 -12.21 5.38 -4.64
C ILE A 175 -13.30 6.42 -4.42
N GLU A 176 -13.22 7.56 -5.12
CA GLU A 176 -14.23 8.62 -5.01
C GLU A 176 -15.61 8.16 -5.50
N ALA A 177 -15.65 7.41 -6.61
CA ALA A 177 -16.89 6.83 -7.13
C ALA A 177 -17.54 5.88 -6.11
N ARG A 178 -16.75 5.00 -5.50
CA ARG A 178 -17.23 4.03 -4.48
C ARG A 178 -17.77 4.70 -3.22
N ARG A 179 -17.09 5.74 -2.75
CA ARG A 179 -17.56 6.55 -1.61
C ARG A 179 -18.87 7.26 -1.90
N ARG A 180 -19.08 7.72 -3.14
CA ARG A 180 -20.33 8.34 -3.55
C ARG A 180 -21.48 7.33 -3.53
N THR A 181 -21.26 6.14 -4.06
CA THR A 181 -22.27 5.06 -4.06
C THR A 181 -22.61 4.58 -2.66
N GLU A 182 -21.66 4.55 -1.72
CA GLU A 182 -21.92 4.19 -0.31
C GLU A 182 -22.77 5.25 0.41
N ARG A 183 -22.57 6.54 0.10
CA ARG A 183 -23.35 7.65 0.70
C ARG A 183 -24.78 7.74 0.18
N GLU A 184 -25.01 7.35 -1.08
CA GLU A 184 -26.34 7.35 -1.71
C GLU A 184 -27.17 6.10 -1.33
N GLY A 185 -26.54 5.07 -0.77
CA GLY A 185 -27.14 3.77 -0.43
C GLY A 185 -27.65 3.60 1.01
N THR A 186 -27.62 4.64 1.85
CA THR A 186 -28.23 4.61 3.20
C THR A 186 -29.59 5.34 3.18
N PRO A 187 -30.71 4.67 2.79
CA PRO A 187 -32.03 5.16 3.13
C PRO A 187 -32.31 4.83 4.60
N THR A 188 -32.66 5.86 5.37
CA THR A 188 -33.27 5.73 6.70
C THR A 188 -34.58 4.97 6.63
#